data_AF-A5HGW4-F1
#
_entry.id   AF-A5HGW4-F1
#
_cell.length_a   1.000
_cell.length_b   1.000
_cell.length_c   1.000
_cell.angle_alpha   90.00
_cell.angle_beta   90.00
_cell.angle_gamma   90.00
#
_symmetry.space_group_name_H-M   'P 1'
#
loop_
_entity.id
_entity.type
_entity.pdbx_description
1 polymer ?
#
loop_
_entity_poly.entity_id
_entity_poly.type
_entity_poly.pdbx_seq_one_letter_code
_entity_poly.pdbx_strand_id
1 'polypeptide(L)' 'LGTNQLQSIPAGVFDKLTNLNRLDLVTNQLQVVY' A
#
# COMPACT_ATOMS: atom_id res chain seq x y z
N LEU A 1 -1.38 5.42 -19.75
CA LEU A 1 -1.01 5.75 -18.36
C LEU A 1 -1.84 4.85 -17.45
N GLY A 2 -1.25 3.75 -16.97
CA GLY A 2 -1.96 2.81 -16.11
C GLY A 2 -1.97 3.34 -14.68
N THR A 3 -3.16 3.59 -14.15
CA THR A 3 -3.35 3.80 -12.71
C THR A 3 -2.94 2.53 -11.98
N ASN A 4 -2.08 2.60 -10.97
CA ASN A 4 -1.73 1.44 -10.16
C ASN A 4 -2.99 0.95 -9.42
N GLN A 5 -3.33 -0.33 -9.61
CA GLN A 5 -4.59 -0.94 -9.19
C GLN A 5 -4.48 -1.66 -7.83
N LEU A 6 -3.54 -1.25 -6.96
CA LEU A 6 -3.56 -1.76 -5.59
C LEU A 6 -4.85 -1.26 -4.92
N GLN A 7 -5.84 -2.15 -4.86
CA GLN A 7 -7.14 -1.94 -4.23
C GLN A 7 -7.10 -2.27 -2.74
N SER A 8 -6.25 -3.23 -2.36
CA SER A 8 -6.05 -3.64 -0.98
C SER A 8 -4.57 -3.89 -0.70
N ILE A 9 -4.20 -3.65 0.56
CA ILE A 9 -2.89 -4.00 1.09
C ILE A 9 -3.05 -5.31 1.86
N PRO A 10 -2.34 -6.39 1.51
CA PRO A 10 -2.36 -7.62 2.29
C PRO A 10 -1.91 -7.37 3.72
N ALA A 11 -2.60 -7.98 4.67
CA ALA A 11 -2.19 -7.95 6.07
C ALA A 11 -0.74 -8.49 6.19
N GLY A 12 0.06 -7.79 6.98
CA GLY A 12 1.43 -8.19 7.28
C GLY A 12 2.48 -7.89 6.19
N VAL A 13 2.12 -7.25 5.08
CA VAL A 13 3.09 -6.89 4.03
C VAL A 13 4.20 -5.94 4.52
N PHE A 14 3.92 -5.20 5.60
CA PHE A 14 4.88 -4.26 6.20
C PHE A 14 5.60 -4.84 7.43
N ASP A 15 5.25 -6.03 7.91
CA ASP A 15 5.76 -6.58 9.18
C ASP A 15 7.28 -6.75 9.22
N LYS A 16 7.89 -6.95 8.05
CA LYS A 16 9.34 -7.14 7.90
C LYS A 16 10.08 -5.88 7.48
N LEU A 17 9.36 -4.78 7.21
CA LEU A 17 9.96 -3.50 6.84
C LEU A 17 10.29 -2.70 8.11
N THR A 18 11.09 -3.30 8.99
CA THR A 18 11.40 -2.77 10.34
C THR A 18 12.13 -1.43 10.32
N ASN A 19 12.71 -1.04 9.18
CA ASN A 19 13.40 0.24 8.97
C ASN A 19 12.70 1.12 7.92
N LEU A 20 11.41 0.92 7.66
CA LEU A 20 10.67 1.73 6.70
C LEU A 20 10.47 3.16 7.23
N ASN A 21 11.15 4.13 6.63
CA ASN A 21 11.01 5.54 7.00
C ASN A 21 9.95 6.28 6.16
N ARG A 22 9.70 5.83 4.92
CA ARG A 22 8.75 6.47 4.00
C ARG A 22 8.13 5.46 3.05
N LEU A 23 6.83 5.58 2.83
CA LEU A 23 6.06 4.82 1.87
C LEU A 23 5.13 5.78 1.10
N ASP A 24 5.32 5.88 -0.22
CA ASP A 24 4.51 6.73 -1.09
C ASP A 24 3.49 5.89 -1.87
N LEU A 25 2.19 6.11 -1.61
CA LEU A 25 1.08 5.36 -2.23
C LEU A 25 0.14 6.24 -3.06
N VAL A 26 0.55 7.47 -3.39
CA VAL A 26 -0.30 8.54 -3.93
C VAL A 26 -1.02 8.21 -5.24
N THR A 27 -0.55 7.23 -6.01
CA THR A 27 -1.17 6.80 -7.28
C THR A 27 -1.92 5.47 -7.20
N ASN A 28 -2.20 4.98 -5.98
CA ASN A 28 -2.98 3.75 -5.74
C ASN A 28 -4.44 4.05 -5.37
N GLN A 29 -5.33 3.10 -5.65
CA GLN A 29 -6.77 3.20 -5.36
C GLN A 29 -7.12 2.43 -4.09
N LEU A 30 -6.44 2.74 -2.98
CA LEU A 30 -6.59 2.01 -1.73
C LEU A 30 -8.00 2.21 -1.18
N GLN A 31 -8.74 1.11 -1.03
CA GLN A 31 -10.03 1.10 -0.34
C GLN A 31 -9.79 0.71 1.12
N VAL A 32 -10.31 1.51 2.05
CA VAL A 32 -10.36 1.12 3.46
C VAL A 32 -11.52 0.12 3.60
N VAL A 33 -11.21 -1.13 3.93
CA VAL A 33 -12.22 -2.15 4.24
C VAL A 33 -12.45 -2.11 5.76
N TYR A 34 -13.68 -1.84 6.17
CA TYR A 34 -14.11 -1.85 7.59
C TYR A 34 -14.25 -3.27 8.14
#